data_AF-A0A9D8SK62-F1
#
_entry.id   AF-A0A9D8SK62-F1
#
_cell.length_a   1.000
_cell.length_b   1.000
_cell.length_c   1.000
_cell.angle_alpha   90.00
_cell.angle_beta   90.00
_cell.angle_gamma   90.00
#
_symmetry.space_group_name_H-M   'P 1'
#
loop_
_entity.id
_entity.type
_entity.pdbx_description
1 polymer ?
#
loop_
_entity_poly.entity_id
_entity_poly.type
_entity_poly.pdbx_seq_one_letter_code
_entity_poly.pdbx_strand_id
1 'polypeptide(L)'
;RGAWEEIGPNFDFGIVHRYHAVRQVDAAEYILNFGAAERLEKQKLEVLADCPEERRDDLPLALTEFNTNLTQHKHLTAALVNAETLFFLCRNPNYFAAQYWQFLNEGFGMVRGESGNFVKRPNALMFELVSGTLQDVVLPTEQTGRIVSVSLPEKTVSEDGEKEVLKELAPEEMEKELLVSPRWKPDGNRERTTLEVLQNGEMKIEFLTDEAFNFYHVSTWFSVPRWRSAAFRLTAEIRVEGMADSSGIALELGDGRGFTKTRSVAATESVLSSEWTPVAVDYLPLRDTKSLELKVRRFNGGGRGTAFIRNIRVVPVLPEDRSGPAIMPLLSVSEDGKCLGLLLLNRSFEPETVTFDAGTVWPEAEESEEPNGVSILARVLTADDPYADNESEAQKVRIAPLAVRVEETPKTPEKSNGNGRKSVWLRLTVPPHSLAGLTLED
;
A
#
# COMPACT_ATOMS: atom_id res chain seq x y z
N ARG A 1 -7.28 16.65 16.76
CA ARG A 1 -7.27 17.61 17.91
C ARG A 1 -8.13 17.21 19.13
N GLY A 2 -9.40 16.79 19.01
CA GLY A 2 -10.27 16.60 20.20
C GLY A 2 -9.94 15.43 21.15
N ALA A 3 -9.49 14.27 20.65
CA ALA A 3 -9.33 13.08 21.50
C ALA A 3 -8.21 13.20 22.55
N TRP A 4 -7.10 13.87 22.22
CA TRP A 4 -5.95 13.97 23.12
C TRP A 4 -6.16 14.99 24.24
N GLU A 5 -6.95 16.04 24.01
CA GLU A 5 -7.32 17.03 25.02
C GLU A 5 -8.19 16.41 26.13
N GLU A 6 -9.01 15.42 25.79
CA GLU A 6 -9.87 14.70 26.74
C GLU A 6 -9.13 13.58 27.50
N ILE A 7 -8.21 12.86 26.84
CA ILE A 7 -7.45 11.76 27.44
C ILE A 7 -6.32 12.29 28.36
N GLY A 8 -5.80 13.49 28.09
CA GLY A 8 -4.63 14.03 28.78
C GLY A 8 -3.37 13.19 28.53
N PRO A 9 -2.28 13.38 29.30
CA PRO A 9 -1.00 12.70 29.06
C PRO A 9 -0.97 11.20 29.45
N ASN A 10 -2.08 10.64 29.96
CA ASN A 10 -2.13 9.33 30.62
C ASN A 10 -2.33 8.17 29.63
N PHE A 11 -1.45 8.04 28.65
CA PHE A 11 -1.43 6.93 27.70
C PHE A 11 0.00 6.45 27.44
N ASP A 12 0.16 5.14 27.25
CA ASP A 12 1.48 4.53 27.02
C ASP A 12 1.90 4.63 25.56
N PHE A 13 0.97 4.50 24.61
CA PHE A 13 1.24 4.52 23.17
C PHE A 13 0.01 4.90 22.34
N GLY A 14 0.25 5.32 21.09
CA GLY A 14 -0.79 5.55 20.10
C GLY A 14 -1.09 4.31 19.28
N ILE A 15 -2.36 4.10 18.92
CA ILE A 15 -2.78 3.01 18.04
C ILE A 15 -2.96 3.52 16.62
N VAL A 16 -2.37 2.82 15.66
CA VAL A 16 -2.52 3.09 14.22
C VAL A 16 -3.12 1.87 13.57
N HIS A 17 -4.13 2.05 12.74
CA HIS A 17 -4.65 1.01 11.85
C HIS A 17 -4.39 1.40 10.40
N ARG A 18 -3.91 0.47 9.58
CA ARG A 18 -3.64 0.74 8.17
C ARG A 18 -3.94 -0.43 7.25
N TYR A 19 -4.81 -0.18 6.28
CA TYR A 19 -5.11 -1.11 5.19
C TYR A 19 -4.67 -0.53 3.85
N HIS A 20 -3.91 -1.31 3.08
CA HIS A 20 -3.42 -0.90 1.77
C HIS A 20 -4.31 -1.43 0.63
N ALA A 21 -4.73 -0.55 -0.27
CA ALA A 21 -5.39 -1.01 -1.48
C ALA A 21 -4.37 -1.67 -2.42
N VAL A 22 -4.61 -2.93 -2.78
CA VAL A 22 -3.94 -3.58 -3.90
C VAL A 22 -4.84 -3.46 -5.12
N ARG A 23 -4.24 -3.10 -6.25
CA ARG A 23 -4.88 -2.91 -7.54
C ARG A 23 -4.31 -3.93 -8.52
N GLN A 24 -5.21 -4.54 -9.29
CA GLN A 24 -4.81 -5.29 -10.47
C GLN A 24 -4.53 -4.29 -11.58
N VAL A 25 -3.26 -4.09 -11.86
CA VAL A 25 -2.72 -3.15 -12.85
C VAL A 25 -1.78 -3.88 -13.80
N ASP A 26 -1.52 -3.27 -14.94
CA ASP A 26 -0.54 -3.81 -15.90
C ASP A 26 0.90 -3.62 -15.39
N ALA A 27 1.85 -4.14 -16.16
CA ALA A 27 3.26 -4.13 -15.79
C ALA A 27 3.85 -2.73 -15.61
N ALA A 28 3.37 -1.74 -16.38
CA ALA A 28 3.88 -0.37 -16.33
C ALA A 28 3.42 0.36 -15.06
N GLU A 29 2.26 -0.02 -14.53
CA GLU A 29 1.63 0.60 -13.37
C GLU A 29 1.90 -0.16 -12.06
N TYR A 30 2.58 -1.30 -12.10
CA TYR A 30 2.73 -2.20 -10.94
C TYR A 30 3.31 -1.53 -9.70
N ILE A 31 4.28 -0.63 -9.91
CA ILE A 31 4.95 0.10 -8.83
C ILE A 31 3.96 0.93 -7.98
N LEU A 32 2.77 1.26 -8.50
CA LEU A 32 1.73 1.98 -7.77
C LEU A 32 1.13 1.24 -6.58
N ASN A 33 1.21 -0.10 -6.59
CA ASN A 33 0.78 -0.91 -5.45
C ASN A 33 1.65 -0.66 -4.21
N PHE A 34 2.91 -0.29 -4.44
CA PHE A 34 3.88 0.00 -3.41
C PHE A 34 3.74 1.45 -2.91
N GLY A 35 4.61 1.84 -2.00
CA GLY A 35 4.53 3.09 -1.27
C GLY A 35 3.82 2.97 0.09
N ALA A 36 3.74 1.75 0.63
CA ALA A 36 3.11 1.49 1.92
C ALA A 36 3.89 2.19 3.06
N ALA A 37 5.22 2.16 2.97
CA ALA A 37 6.13 2.81 3.89
C ALA A 37 5.88 4.32 4.01
N GLU A 38 5.83 5.04 2.89
CA GLU A 38 5.64 6.49 2.83
C GLU A 38 4.26 6.88 3.38
N ARG A 39 3.23 6.07 3.10
CA ARG A 39 1.88 6.28 3.63
C ARG A 39 1.83 6.08 5.14
N LEU A 40 2.55 5.10 5.67
CA LEU A 40 2.60 4.82 7.10
C LEU A 40 3.45 5.88 7.84
N GLU A 41 4.51 6.38 7.21
CA GLU A 41 5.28 7.52 7.71
C GLU A 41 4.44 8.80 7.77
N LYS A 42 3.66 9.09 6.72
CA LYS A 42 2.73 10.22 6.73
C LYS A 42 1.71 10.10 7.86
N GLN A 43 1.10 8.92 8.02
CA GLN A 43 0.13 8.67 9.09
C GLN A 43 0.76 8.81 10.48
N LYS A 44 2.00 8.34 10.66
CA LYS A 44 2.79 8.58 11.88
C LYS A 44 2.87 10.08 12.16
N LEU A 45 3.31 10.88 11.19
CA LEU A 45 3.46 12.33 11.36
C LEU A 45 2.13 13.02 11.67
N GLU A 46 1.02 12.58 11.08
CA GLU A 46 -0.32 13.08 11.37
C GLU A 46 -0.74 12.79 12.82
N VAL A 47 -0.49 11.57 13.32
CA VAL A 47 -0.75 11.20 14.72
C VAL A 47 0.10 12.03 15.68
N LEU A 48 1.40 12.18 15.41
CA LEU A 48 2.31 12.96 16.25
C LEU A 48 1.97 14.46 16.23
N ALA A 49 1.50 15.01 15.11
CA ALA A 49 1.08 16.41 15.02
C ALA A 49 -0.13 16.72 15.92
N ASP A 50 -1.02 15.75 16.10
CA ASP A 50 -2.20 15.86 16.95
C ASP A 50 -1.92 15.58 18.44
N CYS A 51 -0.76 14.99 18.75
CA CYS A 51 -0.32 14.66 20.10
C CYS A 51 0.05 15.93 20.90
N PRO A 52 -0.16 15.96 22.25
CA PRO A 52 0.34 17.03 23.10
C PRO A 52 1.84 17.25 22.90
N GLU A 53 2.28 18.51 22.95
CA GLU A 53 3.65 18.91 22.63
C GLU A 53 4.70 18.12 23.44
N GLU A 54 4.41 17.87 24.71
CA GLU A 54 5.25 17.10 25.65
C GLU A 54 5.50 15.64 25.24
N ARG A 55 4.66 15.09 24.35
CA ARG A 55 4.68 13.67 23.93
C ARG A 55 4.98 13.48 22.44
N ARG A 56 5.11 14.57 21.68
CA ARG A 56 5.19 14.53 20.21
C ARG A 56 6.44 13.79 19.71
N ASP A 57 7.55 13.90 20.42
CA ASP A 57 8.83 13.34 19.99
C ASP A 57 9.07 11.90 20.50
N ASP A 58 8.34 11.48 21.54
CA ASP A 58 8.58 10.22 22.25
C ASP A 58 7.43 9.22 22.23
N LEU A 59 6.26 9.58 21.64
CA LEU A 59 5.09 8.70 21.62
C LEU A 59 5.39 7.38 20.88
N PRO A 60 5.39 6.23 21.58
CA PRO A 60 5.44 4.94 20.92
C PRO A 60 4.13 4.68 20.17
N LEU A 61 4.21 3.94 19.07
CA LEU A 61 3.06 3.55 18.27
C LEU A 61 2.94 2.03 18.16
N ALA A 62 1.71 1.54 18.20
CA ALA A 62 1.36 0.16 17.87
C ALA A 62 0.52 0.16 16.60
N LEU A 63 0.97 -0.56 15.57
CA LEU A 63 0.19 -0.84 14.36
C LEU A 63 -0.68 -2.07 14.58
N THR A 64 -1.76 -1.95 15.34
CA THR A 64 -2.58 -3.09 15.82
C THR A 64 -3.43 -3.75 14.76
N GLU A 65 -3.59 -3.10 13.61
CA GLU A 65 -4.20 -3.70 12.44
C GLU A 65 -3.47 -3.23 11.18
N PHE A 66 -2.80 -4.15 10.50
CA PHE A 66 -2.42 -3.93 9.11
C PHE A 66 -2.65 -5.12 8.21
N ASN A 67 -3.05 -4.82 6.98
CA ASN A 67 -3.14 -5.75 5.86
C ASN A 67 -3.34 -4.94 4.57
N THR A 68 -3.70 -5.63 3.50
CA THR A 68 -4.25 -5.02 2.29
C THR A 68 -5.78 -5.08 2.30
N ASN A 69 -6.45 -4.64 1.24
CA ASN A 69 -7.91 -4.67 1.17
C ASN A 69 -8.48 -6.11 1.24
N LEU A 70 -9.71 -6.24 1.77
CA LEU A 70 -10.47 -7.50 1.96
C LEU A 70 -10.60 -8.38 0.71
N THR A 71 -10.31 -7.83 -0.46
CA THR A 71 -10.59 -8.45 -1.74
C THR A 71 -9.37 -8.99 -2.46
N GLN A 72 -8.18 -8.50 -2.11
CA GLN A 72 -6.92 -8.78 -2.80
C GLN A 72 -5.85 -9.33 -1.84
N HIS A 73 -6.13 -9.43 -0.54
CA HIS A 73 -5.22 -9.91 0.50
C HIS A 73 -4.65 -11.32 0.28
N LYS A 74 -5.35 -12.12 -0.52
CA LYS A 74 -4.96 -13.49 -0.87
C LYS A 74 -3.97 -13.57 -2.04
N HIS A 75 -3.64 -12.46 -2.70
CA HIS A 75 -2.73 -12.47 -3.86
C HIS A 75 -1.26 -12.29 -3.46
N LEU A 76 -0.33 -12.69 -4.34
CA LEU A 76 1.11 -12.49 -4.15
C LEU A 76 1.45 -10.99 -3.97
N THR A 77 0.93 -10.09 -4.79
CA THR A 77 1.15 -8.63 -4.63
C THR A 77 0.79 -8.13 -3.24
N ALA A 78 -0.27 -8.66 -2.62
CA ALA A 78 -0.62 -8.26 -1.27
C ALA A 78 0.44 -8.66 -0.25
N ALA A 79 1.02 -9.85 -0.39
CA ALA A 79 2.13 -10.29 0.44
C ALA A 79 3.37 -9.39 0.27
N LEU A 80 3.65 -8.96 -0.96
CA LEU A 80 4.77 -8.08 -1.27
C LEU A 80 4.60 -6.65 -0.72
N VAL A 81 3.39 -6.10 -0.79
CA VAL A 81 3.06 -4.79 -0.18
C VAL A 81 3.15 -4.86 1.35
N ASN A 82 2.73 -5.97 1.95
CA ASN A 82 2.90 -6.19 3.38
C ASN A 82 4.37 -6.41 3.76
N ALA A 83 5.19 -7.01 2.89
CA ALA A 83 6.64 -7.08 3.10
C ALA A 83 7.30 -5.69 3.09
N GLU A 84 6.91 -4.79 2.18
CA GLU A 84 7.36 -3.38 2.20
C GLU A 84 6.98 -2.69 3.52
N THR A 85 5.78 -2.95 4.02
CA THR A 85 5.31 -2.43 5.31
C THR A 85 6.19 -2.95 6.45
N LEU A 86 6.48 -4.25 6.49
CA LEU A 86 7.39 -4.85 7.48
C LEU A 86 8.80 -4.26 7.40
N PHE A 87 9.33 -4.03 6.20
CA PHE A 87 10.67 -3.46 6.03
C PHE A 87 10.75 -2.04 6.58
N PHE A 88 9.68 -1.26 6.44
CA PHE A 88 9.58 0.06 7.06
C PHE A 88 9.49 -0.05 8.59
N LEU A 89 8.63 -0.93 9.11
CA LEU A 89 8.46 -1.12 10.55
C LEU A 89 9.78 -1.53 11.23
N CYS A 90 10.53 -2.46 10.64
CA CYS A 90 11.81 -2.91 11.16
C CYS A 90 12.87 -1.78 11.21
N ARG A 91 12.73 -0.73 10.38
CA ARG A 91 13.63 0.42 10.35
C ARG A 91 13.14 1.59 11.19
N ASN A 92 11.91 1.54 11.70
CA ASN A 92 11.26 2.69 12.31
C ASN A 92 11.03 2.44 13.81
N PRO A 93 11.87 3.01 14.69
CA PRO A 93 11.82 2.74 16.12
C PRO A 93 10.59 3.33 16.82
N ASN A 94 9.81 4.20 16.17
CA ASN A 94 8.56 4.69 16.75
C ASN A 94 7.50 3.58 16.86
N TYR A 95 7.58 2.54 16.02
CA TYR A 95 6.66 1.41 16.07
C TYR A 95 7.26 0.27 16.89
N PHE A 96 6.75 0.07 18.11
CA PHE A 96 7.23 -1.02 18.98
C PHE A 96 6.50 -2.34 18.72
N ALA A 97 5.32 -2.28 18.11
CA ALA A 97 4.50 -3.46 17.82
C ALA A 97 3.70 -3.27 16.53
N ALA A 98 3.51 -4.38 15.80
CA ALA A 98 2.64 -4.43 14.64
C ALA A 98 1.93 -5.79 14.56
N GLN A 99 0.65 -5.79 14.22
CA GLN A 99 -0.18 -6.99 14.13
C GLN A 99 -0.84 -7.10 12.77
N TYR A 100 -0.49 -8.17 12.05
CA TYR A 100 -1.16 -8.51 10.80
C TYR A 100 -2.61 -8.93 11.08
N TRP A 101 -3.55 -8.30 10.39
CA TRP A 101 -4.97 -8.57 10.53
C TRP A 101 -5.51 -9.38 9.34
N GLN A 102 -5.75 -10.70 9.43
CA GLN A 102 -5.71 -11.59 10.60
C GLN A 102 -4.85 -12.84 10.35
N PHE A 103 -4.55 -13.62 11.39
CA PHE A 103 -3.84 -14.89 11.24
C PHE A 103 -4.71 -15.96 10.53
N LEU A 104 -5.80 -16.40 11.15
CA LEU A 104 -6.71 -17.44 10.65
C LEU A 104 -8.12 -16.88 10.55
N ASN A 105 -8.65 -16.78 9.33
CA ASN A 105 -10.02 -16.33 9.07
C ASN A 105 -10.44 -16.71 7.64
N GLU A 106 -11.65 -17.27 7.48
CA GLU A 106 -12.20 -17.68 6.18
C GLU A 106 -12.22 -16.56 5.14
N GLY A 107 -12.49 -15.33 5.57
CA GLY A 107 -12.50 -14.14 4.73
C GLY A 107 -11.11 -13.54 4.53
N PHE A 108 -10.44 -13.10 5.60
CA PHE A 108 -9.37 -12.08 5.53
C PHE A 108 -7.99 -12.49 6.09
N GLY A 109 -7.87 -13.72 6.60
CA GLY A 109 -6.65 -14.17 7.29
C GLY A 109 -5.47 -14.54 6.37
N MET A 110 -4.30 -14.83 6.93
CA MET A 110 -3.17 -15.45 6.22
C MET A 110 -3.38 -16.94 5.94
N VAL A 111 -4.22 -17.58 6.74
CA VAL A 111 -4.61 -18.98 6.60
C VAL A 111 -6.13 -19.05 6.47
N ARG A 112 -6.60 -19.94 5.60
CA ARG A 112 -8.02 -20.29 5.41
C ARG A 112 -8.22 -21.78 5.68
N GLY A 113 -9.38 -22.17 6.17
CA GLY A 113 -9.81 -23.55 6.37
C GLY A 113 -10.06 -23.90 7.83
N GLU A 114 -10.88 -24.93 8.04
CA GLU A 114 -11.11 -25.58 9.33
C GLU A 114 -10.68 -27.05 9.27
N SER A 115 -10.35 -27.64 10.43
CA SER A 115 -10.23 -29.10 10.60
C SER A 115 -9.27 -29.83 9.65
N GLY A 116 -8.05 -29.31 9.47
CA GLY A 116 -6.94 -30.02 8.81
C GLY A 116 -6.77 -29.75 7.32
N ASN A 117 -7.73 -29.08 6.67
CA ASN A 117 -7.62 -28.64 5.27
C ASN A 117 -7.24 -27.16 5.18
N PHE A 118 -6.05 -26.82 5.66
CA PHE A 118 -5.58 -25.44 5.69
C PHE A 118 -4.91 -25.02 4.37
N VAL A 119 -5.27 -23.84 3.89
CA VAL A 119 -4.59 -23.17 2.78
C VAL A 119 -3.78 -22.01 3.33
N LYS A 120 -2.45 -22.08 3.16
CA LYS A 120 -1.54 -20.95 3.38
C LYS A 120 -1.70 -19.97 2.21
N ARG A 121 -2.24 -18.78 2.49
CA ARG A 121 -2.24 -17.66 1.53
C ARG A 121 -0.82 -17.07 1.40
N PRO A 122 -0.54 -16.30 0.35
CA PRO A 122 0.77 -15.70 0.11
C PRO A 122 1.35 -14.94 1.31
N ASN A 123 0.51 -14.25 2.10
CA ASN A 123 0.98 -13.58 3.32
C ASN A 123 1.57 -14.55 4.36
N ALA A 124 0.99 -15.75 4.56
CA ALA A 124 1.57 -16.76 5.44
C ALA A 124 2.97 -17.20 4.97
N LEU A 125 3.14 -17.36 3.66
CA LEU A 125 4.43 -17.73 3.06
C LEU A 125 5.44 -16.58 3.12
N MET A 126 4.97 -15.33 3.02
CA MET A 126 5.81 -14.16 3.23
C MET A 126 6.36 -14.11 4.65
N PHE A 127 5.53 -14.28 5.67
CA PHE A 127 6.01 -14.34 7.06
C PHE A 127 6.90 -15.56 7.31
N GLU A 128 6.63 -16.71 6.70
CA GLU A 128 7.52 -17.89 6.78
C GLU A 128 8.91 -17.60 6.20
N LEU A 129 8.98 -16.90 5.05
CA LEU A 129 10.26 -16.49 4.46
C LEU A 129 10.96 -15.42 5.32
N VAL A 130 10.24 -14.38 5.73
CA VAL A 130 10.80 -13.27 6.53
C VAL A 130 11.32 -13.78 7.87
N SER A 131 10.57 -14.61 8.59
CA SER A 131 11.00 -15.16 9.89
C SER A 131 12.19 -16.12 9.78
N GLY A 132 12.37 -16.78 8.63
CA GLY A 132 13.53 -17.63 8.37
C GLY A 132 14.78 -16.88 7.89
N THR A 133 14.70 -15.56 7.68
CA THR A 133 15.81 -14.75 7.15
C THR A 133 16.14 -13.55 8.03
N LEU A 134 15.13 -12.86 8.58
CA LEU A 134 15.31 -11.67 9.41
C LEU A 134 16.00 -12.04 10.73
N GLN A 135 17.02 -11.27 11.08
CA GLN A 135 17.82 -11.44 12.29
C GLN A 135 17.50 -10.34 13.32
N ASP A 136 18.26 -10.30 14.41
CA ASP A 136 17.98 -9.47 15.58
C ASP A 136 18.19 -7.96 15.35
N VAL A 137 19.25 -7.58 14.62
CA VAL A 137 19.66 -6.18 14.45
C VAL A 137 19.59 -5.77 13.00
N VAL A 138 18.73 -4.80 12.68
CA VAL A 138 18.62 -4.21 11.33
C VAL A 138 19.79 -3.28 11.05
N LEU A 139 20.41 -3.44 9.89
CA LEU A 139 21.55 -2.63 9.45
C LEU A 139 21.12 -1.61 8.39
N PRO A 140 21.78 -0.43 8.33
CA PRO A 140 21.59 0.51 7.24
C PRO A 140 22.04 -0.13 5.92
N THR A 141 21.32 0.19 4.85
CA THR A 141 21.60 -0.33 3.51
C THR A 141 21.78 0.82 2.53
N GLU A 142 22.90 0.83 1.82
CA GLU A 142 23.08 1.68 0.65
C GLU A 142 22.80 0.85 -0.62
N GLN A 143 22.06 1.44 -1.56
CA GLN A 143 21.74 0.77 -2.81
C GLN A 143 21.82 1.71 -3.99
N THR A 144 22.20 1.15 -5.13
CA THR A 144 22.12 1.79 -6.44
C THR A 144 21.48 0.80 -7.41
N GLY A 145 20.79 1.28 -8.44
CA GLY A 145 20.16 0.39 -9.40
C GLY A 145 19.05 1.05 -10.20
N ARG A 146 18.30 0.21 -10.90
CA ARG A 146 17.18 0.64 -11.73
C ARG A 146 16.10 1.29 -10.86
N ILE A 147 15.68 2.48 -11.26
CA ILE A 147 14.46 3.11 -10.75
C ILE A 147 13.31 2.71 -11.67
N VAL A 148 12.25 2.18 -11.09
CA VAL A 148 10.97 1.95 -11.76
C VAL A 148 10.11 3.16 -11.48
N SER A 149 9.63 3.81 -12.53
CA SER A 149 8.66 4.89 -12.44
C SER A 149 7.37 4.48 -13.12
N VAL A 150 6.24 5.00 -12.63
CA VAL A 150 5.09 5.18 -13.51
C VAL A 150 5.44 6.31 -14.45
N SER A 151 6.10 5.98 -15.55
CA SER A 151 6.09 6.89 -16.68
C SER A 151 4.64 7.00 -17.13
N LEU A 152 4.08 8.22 -17.18
CA LEU A 152 2.89 8.47 -18.00
C LEU A 152 3.14 7.75 -19.33
N PRO A 153 2.31 6.77 -19.73
CA PRO A 153 2.69 5.81 -20.76
C PRO A 153 3.27 6.52 -21.98
N GLU A 154 4.58 6.37 -22.18
CA GLU A 154 5.21 6.86 -23.39
C GLU A 154 4.61 6.09 -24.55
N LYS A 155 3.96 6.84 -25.45
CA LYS A 155 3.59 6.45 -26.82
C LYS A 155 3.41 4.94 -27.01
N THR A 156 2.26 4.39 -26.60
CA THR A 156 1.88 3.06 -27.08
C THR A 156 1.63 3.13 -28.59
N VAL A 157 2.40 2.35 -29.34
CA VAL A 157 2.13 2.05 -30.75
C VAL A 157 0.96 1.05 -30.75
N SER A 158 -0.14 1.40 -31.42
CA SER A 158 -1.23 0.44 -31.63
C SER A 158 -0.78 -0.71 -32.55
N GLU A 159 -1.43 -1.87 -32.48
CA GLU A 159 -1.18 -3.01 -33.39
C GLU A 159 -1.32 -2.63 -34.88
N ASP A 160 -1.99 -1.51 -35.17
CA ASP A 160 -2.25 -0.98 -36.51
C ASP A 160 -1.17 0.03 -36.98
N GLY A 161 -0.13 0.28 -36.18
CA GLY A 161 0.96 1.20 -36.51
C GLY A 161 0.62 2.68 -36.37
N GLU A 162 -0.60 3.04 -35.98
CA GLU A 162 -0.96 4.42 -35.66
C GLU A 162 -0.44 4.78 -34.26
N LYS A 163 0.39 5.84 -34.19
CA LYS A 163 0.88 6.42 -32.94
C LYS A 163 -0.27 7.16 -32.25
N GLU A 164 -0.94 6.52 -31.30
CA GLU A 164 -1.82 7.22 -30.38
C GLU A 164 -0.93 7.97 -29.37
N VAL A 165 -0.60 9.22 -29.68
CA VAL A 165 0.14 10.10 -28.75
C VAL A 165 -0.81 10.42 -27.60
N LEU A 166 -0.58 9.81 -26.44
CA LEU A 166 -1.22 10.24 -25.21
C LEU A 166 -0.69 11.64 -24.89
N LYS A 167 -1.56 12.62 -25.05
CA LYS A 167 -1.27 14.04 -24.86
C LYS A 167 -1.06 14.29 -23.36
N GLU A 168 0.06 14.90 -22.98
CA GLU A 168 0.19 15.52 -21.66
C GLU A 168 -1.02 16.44 -21.44
N LEU A 169 -1.62 16.38 -20.25
CA LEU A 169 -2.75 17.25 -19.93
C LEU A 169 -2.29 18.70 -20.01
N ALA A 170 -2.94 19.49 -20.87
CA ALA A 170 -2.71 20.91 -20.86
C ALA A 170 -3.15 21.50 -19.49
N PRO A 171 -2.52 22.58 -18.99
CA PRO A 171 -2.94 23.20 -17.72
C PRO A 171 -4.43 23.50 -17.65
N GLU A 172 -5.04 23.91 -18.77
CA GLU A 172 -6.48 24.20 -18.86
C GLU A 172 -7.34 22.92 -18.76
N GLU A 173 -6.78 21.77 -19.16
CA GLU A 173 -7.41 20.46 -19.01
C GLU A 173 -7.40 20.01 -17.54
N MET A 174 -6.36 20.33 -16.77
CA MET A 174 -6.26 20.03 -15.33
C MET A 174 -7.24 20.85 -14.47
N GLU A 175 -7.60 22.05 -14.90
CA GLU A 175 -8.59 22.86 -14.19
C GLU A 175 -10.05 22.51 -14.54
N LYS A 176 -10.25 21.67 -15.55
CA LYS A 176 -11.57 21.34 -16.06
C LYS A 176 -12.34 20.47 -15.06
N GLU A 177 -13.36 21.07 -14.47
CA GLU A 177 -14.35 20.37 -13.66
C GLU A 177 -15.11 19.34 -14.50
N LEU A 178 -15.10 18.08 -14.05
CA LEU A 178 -15.78 16.97 -14.73
C LEU A 178 -17.20 16.79 -14.24
N LEU A 179 -17.51 17.21 -13.02
CA LEU A 179 -18.83 17.10 -12.41
C LEU A 179 -19.72 18.30 -12.78
N VAL A 180 -20.01 18.45 -14.08
CA VAL A 180 -20.91 19.51 -14.56
C VAL A 180 -22.37 19.10 -14.36
N SER A 181 -23.07 19.76 -13.43
CA SER A 181 -24.50 19.55 -13.15
C SER A 181 -24.84 18.09 -12.79
N PRO A 182 -24.31 17.55 -11.68
CA PRO A 182 -24.50 16.16 -11.29
C PRO A 182 -25.99 15.81 -11.12
N ARG A 183 -26.40 14.69 -11.71
CA ARG A 183 -27.74 14.13 -11.51
C ARG A 183 -27.66 13.05 -10.44
N TRP A 184 -27.87 13.47 -9.20
CA TRP A 184 -27.93 12.59 -8.06
C TRP A 184 -29.13 11.65 -8.16
N LYS A 185 -28.87 10.35 -8.16
CA LYS A 185 -29.90 9.33 -8.07
C LYS A 185 -29.98 8.82 -6.63
N PRO A 186 -31.09 9.05 -5.92
CA PRO A 186 -31.37 8.33 -4.70
C PRO A 186 -31.73 6.88 -5.06
N ASP A 187 -31.03 5.92 -4.46
CA ASP A 187 -31.23 4.50 -4.62
C ASP A 187 -31.94 3.92 -3.37
N GLY A 188 -32.98 3.13 -3.61
CA GLY A 188 -33.44 2.06 -2.71
C GLY A 188 -33.99 2.34 -1.30
N ASN A 189 -33.77 3.46 -0.60
CA ASN A 189 -34.07 3.51 0.85
C ASN A 189 -34.66 4.82 1.40
N ARG A 190 -35.78 5.25 0.82
CA ARG A 190 -36.52 6.46 1.25
C ARG A 190 -37.13 6.37 2.65
N GLU A 191 -37.28 5.17 3.18
CA GLU A 191 -37.83 4.95 4.54
C GLU A 191 -36.79 5.25 5.63
N ARG A 192 -35.50 5.18 5.30
CA ARG A 192 -34.39 5.41 6.24
C ARG A 192 -33.65 6.71 5.98
N THR A 193 -33.76 7.26 4.77
CA THR A 193 -33.02 8.46 4.37
C THR A 193 -33.84 9.38 3.47
N THR A 194 -33.66 10.69 3.64
CA THR A 194 -34.15 11.69 2.68
C THR A 194 -32.97 12.39 2.02
N LEU A 195 -33.18 12.84 0.78
CA LEU A 195 -32.23 13.62 0.01
C LEU A 195 -32.93 14.89 -0.48
N GLU A 196 -32.34 16.04 -0.18
CA GLU A 196 -32.76 17.34 -0.66
C GLU A 196 -31.54 18.08 -1.22
N VAL A 197 -31.69 18.69 -2.41
CA VAL A 197 -30.69 19.64 -2.91
C VAL A 197 -31.26 21.03 -2.68
N LEU A 198 -30.63 21.78 -1.79
CA LEU A 198 -31.05 23.12 -1.39
C LEU A 198 -30.81 24.13 -2.52
N GLN A 199 -31.46 25.30 -2.44
CA GLN A 199 -31.37 26.33 -3.50
C GLN A 199 -29.94 26.85 -3.73
N ASN A 200 -29.10 26.80 -2.71
CA ASN A 200 -27.68 27.17 -2.78
C ASN A 200 -26.78 26.05 -3.36
N GLY A 201 -27.37 24.93 -3.81
CA GLY A 201 -26.64 23.78 -4.36
C GLY A 201 -26.08 22.83 -3.31
N GLU A 202 -26.30 23.09 -2.01
CA GLU A 202 -25.90 22.19 -0.94
C GLU A 202 -26.79 20.94 -0.95
N MET A 203 -26.17 19.78 -0.83
CA MET A 203 -26.87 18.52 -0.66
C MET A 203 -27.11 18.28 0.83
N LYS A 204 -28.37 18.09 1.20
CA LYS A 204 -28.80 17.69 2.55
C LYS A 204 -29.27 16.24 2.51
N ILE A 205 -28.71 15.41 3.38
CA ILE A 205 -29.12 14.01 3.57
C ILE A 205 -29.53 13.83 5.02
N GLU A 206 -30.78 13.45 5.26
CA GLU A 206 -31.28 13.19 6.61
C GLU A 206 -31.38 11.67 6.83
N PHE A 207 -30.77 11.18 7.90
CA PHE A 207 -30.85 9.81 8.36
C PHE A 207 -31.94 9.71 9.43
N LEU A 208 -33.01 9.00 9.10
CA LEU A 208 -34.25 8.96 9.90
C LEU A 208 -34.23 7.89 11.00
N THR A 209 -33.27 6.96 10.95
CA THR A 209 -33.19 5.81 11.85
C THR A 209 -31.81 5.65 12.46
N ASP A 210 -31.74 5.13 13.69
CA ASP A 210 -30.47 4.78 14.33
C ASP A 210 -29.91 3.43 13.87
N GLU A 211 -30.66 2.68 13.06
CA GLU A 211 -30.27 1.36 12.58
C GLU A 211 -28.90 1.42 11.88
N ALA A 212 -28.06 0.43 12.15
CA ALA A 212 -26.79 0.31 11.49
C ALA A 212 -27.00 -0.17 10.05
N PHE A 213 -26.55 0.62 9.07
CA PHE A 213 -26.58 0.21 7.67
C PHE A 213 -25.49 0.91 6.87
N ASN A 214 -25.03 0.24 5.82
CA ASN A 214 -24.07 0.80 4.88
C ASN A 214 -24.82 1.68 3.86
N PHE A 215 -24.61 3.00 3.90
CA PHE A 215 -25.24 3.92 2.97
C PHE A 215 -24.33 4.14 1.75
N TYR A 216 -24.89 3.91 0.57
CA TYR A 216 -24.26 4.17 -0.73
C TYR A 216 -25.30 4.60 -1.77
N HIS A 217 -26.43 5.12 -1.28
CA HIS A 217 -27.66 5.29 -2.03
C HIS A 217 -27.77 6.65 -2.71
N VAL A 218 -26.76 7.50 -2.63
CA VAL A 218 -26.75 8.78 -3.36
C VAL A 218 -25.53 8.77 -4.24
N SER A 219 -25.77 8.62 -5.54
CA SER A 219 -24.69 8.50 -6.51
C SER A 219 -24.96 9.29 -7.79
N THR A 220 -23.87 9.59 -8.49
CA THR A 220 -23.88 10.19 -9.82
C THR A 220 -22.77 9.60 -10.66
N TRP A 221 -22.96 9.56 -11.97
CA TRP A 221 -21.98 9.04 -12.93
C TRP A 221 -21.62 10.10 -13.94
N PHE A 222 -20.38 10.08 -14.39
CA PHE A 222 -19.89 10.98 -15.43
C PHE A 222 -18.81 10.30 -16.25
N SER A 223 -18.69 10.69 -17.52
CA SER A 223 -17.72 10.11 -18.44
C SER A 223 -16.32 10.62 -18.11
N VAL A 224 -15.34 9.72 -18.21
CA VAL A 224 -13.93 10.12 -18.14
C VAL A 224 -13.51 10.54 -19.54
N PRO A 225 -12.88 11.70 -19.73
CA PRO A 225 -12.19 12.01 -20.98
C PRO A 225 -11.20 10.88 -21.34
N ARG A 226 -10.82 10.71 -22.61
CA ARG A 226 -9.91 9.61 -23.03
C ARG A 226 -8.46 9.73 -22.51
N TRP A 227 -8.24 10.48 -21.45
CA TRP A 227 -6.93 10.74 -20.86
C TRP A 227 -6.54 9.53 -20.03
N ARG A 228 -5.85 8.58 -20.66
CA ARG A 228 -5.54 7.27 -20.08
C ARG A 228 -4.50 7.28 -18.94
N SER A 229 -4.04 8.45 -18.52
CA SER A 229 -2.90 8.61 -17.60
C SER A 229 -3.12 9.63 -16.47
N ALA A 230 -4.35 10.11 -16.29
CA ALA A 230 -4.67 11.07 -15.23
C ALA A 230 -5.28 10.36 -14.01
N ALA A 231 -4.87 10.79 -12.81
CA ALA A 231 -5.67 10.59 -11.62
C ALA A 231 -6.76 11.68 -11.56
N PHE A 232 -7.77 11.47 -10.71
CA PHE A 232 -8.86 12.41 -10.51
C PHE A 232 -8.96 12.74 -9.02
N ARG A 233 -8.86 14.02 -8.71
CA ARG A 233 -9.02 14.54 -7.36
C ARG A 233 -10.47 14.91 -7.15
N LEU A 234 -11.10 14.22 -6.21
CA LEU A 234 -12.39 14.59 -5.64
C LEU A 234 -12.15 15.52 -4.45
N THR A 235 -12.78 16.70 -4.43
CA THR A 235 -12.83 17.57 -3.25
C THR A 235 -14.28 17.95 -2.92
N ALA A 236 -14.53 18.23 -1.64
CA ALA A 236 -15.80 18.77 -1.15
C ALA A 236 -15.61 19.40 0.23
N GLU A 237 -16.66 20.03 0.76
CA GLU A 237 -16.81 20.32 2.18
C GLU A 237 -18.00 19.55 2.74
N ILE A 238 -17.83 18.94 3.90
CA ILE A 238 -18.86 18.17 4.60
C ILE A 238 -19.03 18.72 6.00
N ARG A 239 -20.28 18.82 6.48
CA ARG A 239 -20.58 18.95 7.92
C ARG A 239 -21.74 18.01 8.28
N VAL A 240 -21.80 17.60 9.54
CA VAL A 240 -22.85 16.71 10.04
C VAL A 240 -23.46 17.22 11.35
N GLU A 241 -24.76 17.09 11.52
CA GLU A 241 -25.49 17.50 12.72
C GLU A 241 -26.15 16.28 13.37
N GLY A 242 -25.94 16.09 14.68
CA GLY A 242 -26.48 14.95 15.43
C GLY A 242 -25.80 13.60 15.14
N MET A 243 -24.64 13.60 14.49
CA MET A 243 -23.93 12.40 14.02
C MET A 243 -22.58 12.15 14.70
N ALA A 244 -22.30 12.81 15.83
CA ALA A 244 -21.00 12.73 16.52
C ALA A 244 -20.62 11.29 16.94
N ASP A 245 -21.61 10.51 17.38
CA ASP A 245 -21.43 9.10 17.80
C ASP A 245 -21.73 8.10 16.68
N SER A 246 -21.81 8.56 15.44
CA SER A 246 -22.05 7.71 14.27
C SER A 246 -20.75 7.31 13.58
N SER A 247 -20.87 6.62 12.44
CA SER A 247 -19.77 6.36 11.51
C SER A 247 -19.42 7.55 10.59
N GLY A 248 -20.16 8.66 10.68
CA GLY A 248 -19.94 9.85 9.88
C GLY A 248 -20.30 9.70 8.40
N ILE A 249 -19.85 10.66 7.60
CA ILE A 249 -20.13 10.74 6.17
C ILE A 249 -18.86 10.95 5.37
N ALA A 250 -18.74 10.20 4.28
CA ALA A 250 -17.62 10.27 3.36
C ALA A 250 -18.11 10.38 1.92
N LEU A 251 -17.19 10.66 1.01
CA LEU A 251 -17.40 10.53 -0.43
C LEU A 251 -16.52 9.41 -0.98
N GLU A 252 -17.00 8.72 -2.01
CA GLU A 252 -16.28 7.65 -2.71
C GLU A 252 -16.31 7.92 -4.21
N LEU A 253 -15.14 7.95 -4.83
CA LEU A 253 -14.96 8.02 -6.27
C LEU A 253 -14.45 6.67 -6.78
N GLY A 254 -15.07 6.15 -7.83
CA GLY A 254 -14.72 4.83 -8.35
C GLY A 254 -15.04 4.62 -9.80
N ASP A 255 -14.74 3.42 -10.29
CA ASP A 255 -15.10 2.99 -11.64
C ASP A 255 -16.61 2.91 -11.82
N GLY A 256 -17.13 3.51 -12.89
CA GLY A 256 -18.56 3.55 -13.20
C GLY A 256 -19.20 2.19 -13.49
N ARG A 257 -18.40 1.14 -13.70
CA ARG A 257 -18.85 -0.26 -13.75
C ARG A 257 -19.29 -0.80 -12.38
N GLY A 258 -18.92 -0.12 -11.30
CA GLY A 258 -19.32 -0.42 -9.92
C GLY A 258 -18.32 -1.31 -9.16
N PHE A 259 -18.32 -1.14 -7.83
CA PHE A 259 -17.41 -1.81 -6.89
C PHE A 259 -17.44 -3.34 -6.99
N THR A 260 -18.62 -3.94 -7.15
CA THR A 260 -18.76 -5.41 -7.23
C THR A 260 -18.01 -6.01 -8.42
N LYS A 261 -17.85 -5.26 -9.51
CA LYS A 261 -17.18 -5.71 -10.73
C LYS A 261 -15.68 -5.40 -10.74
N THR A 262 -15.30 -4.20 -10.34
CA THR A 262 -13.92 -3.71 -10.52
C THR A 262 -13.14 -3.58 -9.23
N ARG A 263 -13.85 -3.41 -8.10
CA ARG A 263 -13.25 -3.12 -6.78
C ARG A 263 -12.31 -1.91 -6.78
N SER A 264 -12.46 -1.03 -7.78
CA SER A 264 -11.61 0.14 -7.99
C SER A 264 -12.35 1.38 -7.52
N VAL A 265 -12.03 1.81 -6.29
CA VAL A 265 -12.59 2.98 -5.62
C VAL A 265 -11.54 3.65 -4.74
N ALA A 266 -11.72 4.93 -4.44
CA ALA A 266 -11.04 5.65 -3.38
C ALA A 266 -12.07 6.47 -2.61
N ALA A 267 -11.93 6.58 -1.30
CA ALA A 267 -12.87 7.28 -0.45
C ALA A 267 -12.17 8.30 0.45
N THR A 268 -12.86 9.39 0.76
CA THR A 268 -12.44 10.33 1.80
C THR A 268 -12.60 9.68 3.17
N GLU A 269 -11.95 10.26 4.17
CA GLU A 269 -12.28 9.97 5.56
C GLU A 269 -13.73 10.37 5.87
N SER A 270 -14.30 9.74 6.90
CA SER A 270 -15.66 10.04 7.34
C SER A 270 -15.63 11.26 8.26
N VAL A 271 -16.49 12.23 7.98
CA VAL A 271 -16.63 13.46 8.75
C VAL A 271 -17.69 13.28 9.84
N LEU A 272 -17.31 13.63 11.07
CA LEU A 272 -18.14 13.64 12.27
C LEU A 272 -18.41 15.04 12.82
N SER A 273 -17.76 16.06 12.23
CA SER A 273 -17.80 17.44 12.71
C SER A 273 -19.07 18.18 12.30
N SER A 274 -19.61 19.00 13.21
CA SER A 274 -20.65 19.98 12.91
C SER A 274 -20.15 21.20 12.13
N GLU A 275 -18.83 21.38 12.08
CA GLU A 275 -18.18 22.40 11.27
C GLU A 275 -17.86 21.90 9.86
N TRP A 276 -17.86 22.82 8.90
CA TRP A 276 -17.47 22.51 7.52
C TRP A 276 -16.03 22.02 7.47
N THR A 277 -15.89 20.75 7.12
CA THR A 277 -14.61 20.06 7.04
C THR A 277 -14.28 19.82 5.56
N PRO A 278 -13.16 20.37 5.06
CA PRO A 278 -12.72 20.07 3.70
C PRO A 278 -12.26 18.62 3.61
N VAL A 279 -12.68 17.94 2.56
CA VAL A 279 -12.27 16.56 2.27
C VAL A 279 -11.71 16.46 0.86
N ALA A 280 -10.72 15.60 0.68
CA ALA A 280 -10.11 15.33 -0.62
C ALA A 280 -9.69 13.86 -0.74
N VAL A 281 -9.79 13.32 -1.94
CA VAL A 281 -9.22 12.00 -2.27
C VAL A 281 -8.83 11.95 -3.74
N ASP A 282 -7.68 11.33 -4.02
CA ASP A 282 -7.22 11.06 -5.38
C ASP A 282 -7.57 9.63 -5.79
N TYR A 283 -8.22 9.51 -6.94
CA TYR A 283 -8.59 8.24 -7.55
C TYR A 283 -7.88 8.08 -8.88
N LEU A 284 -7.11 7.00 -9.03
CA LEU A 284 -6.54 6.60 -10.32
C LEU A 284 -7.43 5.51 -10.93
N PRO A 285 -8.08 5.74 -12.09
CA PRO A 285 -8.93 4.74 -12.69
C PRO A 285 -8.13 3.60 -13.33
N LEU A 286 -8.80 2.47 -13.54
CA LEU A 286 -8.27 1.39 -14.38
C LEU A 286 -8.14 1.87 -15.83
N ARG A 287 -7.16 1.32 -16.56
CA ARG A 287 -6.85 1.70 -17.94
C ARG A 287 -8.03 1.64 -18.92
N ASP A 288 -9.00 0.75 -18.69
CA ASP A 288 -10.19 0.57 -19.51
C ASP A 288 -11.44 1.31 -18.98
N THR A 289 -11.29 2.15 -17.96
CA THR A 289 -12.38 2.93 -17.37
C THR A 289 -12.94 3.93 -18.37
N LYS A 290 -14.27 3.91 -18.57
CA LYS A 290 -14.97 4.85 -19.49
C LYS A 290 -15.81 5.90 -18.75
N SER A 291 -16.09 5.67 -17.49
CA SER A 291 -16.94 6.52 -16.65
C SER A 291 -16.55 6.34 -15.19
N LEU A 292 -16.74 7.37 -14.37
CA LEU A 292 -16.62 7.28 -12.91
C LEU A 292 -18.00 7.28 -12.26
N GLU A 293 -18.05 6.72 -11.06
CA GLU A 293 -19.15 6.79 -10.13
C GLU A 293 -18.69 7.54 -8.90
N LEU A 294 -19.41 8.61 -8.54
CA LEU A 294 -19.25 9.32 -7.28
C LEU A 294 -20.43 8.94 -6.37
N LYS A 295 -20.12 8.54 -5.13
CA LYS A 295 -21.11 8.21 -4.10
C LYS A 295 -20.91 9.04 -2.86
N VAL A 296 -22.02 9.33 -2.19
CA VAL A 296 -22.01 9.64 -0.77
C VAL A 296 -22.06 8.34 0.02
N ARG A 297 -21.18 8.22 1.01
CA ARG A 297 -20.99 7.01 1.80
C ARG A 297 -21.23 7.25 3.28
N ARG A 298 -21.74 6.22 3.94
CA ARG A 298 -21.59 5.96 5.36
C ARG A 298 -21.04 4.56 5.52
N PHE A 299 -19.78 4.44 5.93
CA PHE A 299 -19.09 3.15 6.01
C PHE A 299 -19.48 2.41 7.29
N ASN A 300 -20.50 1.56 7.20
CA ASN A 300 -21.11 0.84 8.33
C ASN A 300 -21.61 1.79 9.44
N GLY A 301 -22.10 1.29 10.58
CA GLY A 301 -22.50 2.13 11.72
C GLY A 301 -23.95 2.63 11.70
N GLY A 302 -24.42 3.06 12.87
CA GLY A 302 -25.77 3.51 13.21
C GLY A 302 -25.89 5.03 13.38
N GLY A 303 -27.07 5.50 13.77
CA GLY A 303 -27.32 6.89 14.20
C GLY A 303 -28.15 7.74 13.22
N ARG A 304 -29.13 8.45 13.78
CA ARG A 304 -29.85 9.55 13.12
C ARG A 304 -28.97 10.77 12.98
N GLY A 305 -29.38 11.68 12.10
CA GLY A 305 -28.74 12.99 11.96
C GLY A 305 -28.80 13.49 10.53
N THR A 306 -28.18 14.64 10.30
CA THR A 306 -28.19 15.29 8.99
C THR A 306 -26.79 15.52 8.50
N ALA A 307 -26.53 15.17 7.25
CA ALA A 307 -25.31 15.49 6.53
C ALA A 307 -25.56 16.63 5.56
N PHE A 308 -24.61 17.54 5.47
CA PHE A 308 -24.59 18.60 4.47
C PHE A 308 -23.29 18.50 3.68
N ILE A 309 -23.40 18.57 2.36
CA ILE A 309 -22.27 18.44 1.44
C ILE A 309 -22.34 19.57 0.41
N ARG A 310 -21.22 20.25 0.18
CA ARG A 310 -21.13 21.34 -0.79
C ARG A 310 -19.79 21.38 -1.50
N ASN A 311 -19.71 22.22 -2.53
CA ASN A 311 -18.47 22.47 -3.29
C ASN A 311 -17.81 21.19 -3.81
N ILE A 312 -18.64 20.21 -4.21
CA ILE A 312 -18.16 18.93 -4.77
C ILE A 312 -17.53 19.20 -6.13
N ARG A 313 -16.27 18.80 -6.28
CA ARG A 313 -15.48 19.00 -7.49
C ARG A 313 -14.69 17.75 -7.82
N VAL A 314 -14.60 17.44 -9.11
CA VAL A 314 -13.75 16.39 -9.65
C VAL A 314 -12.90 17.00 -10.75
N VAL A 315 -11.61 17.13 -10.47
CA VAL A 315 -10.63 17.65 -11.42
C VAL A 315 -9.58 16.59 -11.71
N PRO A 316 -9.05 16.54 -12.95
CA PRO A 316 -7.92 15.68 -13.25
C PRO A 316 -6.66 16.25 -12.59
N VAL A 317 -5.83 15.35 -12.08
CA VAL A 317 -4.53 15.66 -11.51
C VAL A 317 -3.52 14.71 -12.13
N LEU A 318 -2.28 15.19 -12.29
CA LEU A 318 -1.19 14.28 -12.57
C LEU A 318 -1.07 13.35 -11.36
N PRO A 319 -1.05 12.01 -11.57
CA PRO A 319 -0.70 11.12 -10.48
C PRO A 319 0.66 11.56 -9.94
N GLU A 320 0.83 11.53 -8.62
CA GLU A 320 2.16 11.74 -8.04
C GLU A 320 3.14 10.80 -8.74
N ASP A 321 4.27 11.33 -9.21
CA ASP A 321 5.34 10.52 -9.79
C ASP A 321 5.78 9.49 -8.75
N ARG A 322 5.26 8.27 -8.89
CA ARG A 322 5.72 7.14 -8.10
C ARG A 322 6.89 6.53 -8.84
N SER A 323 8.06 6.96 -8.43
CA SER A 323 9.31 6.33 -8.78
C SER A 323 9.95 5.73 -7.54
N GLY A 324 10.60 4.59 -7.71
CA GLY A 324 11.31 3.93 -6.65
C GLY A 324 12.26 2.88 -7.19
N PRO A 325 13.27 2.47 -6.42
CA PRO A 325 14.17 1.42 -6.84
C PRO A 325 13.41 0.11 -7.08
N ALA A 326 13.75 -0.62 -8.14
CA ALA A 326 13.12 -1.90 -8.47
C ALA A 326 13.24 -2.90 -7.32
N ILE A 327 14.40 -2.89 -6.65
CA ILE A 327 14.69 -3.66 -5.46
C ILE A 327 14.58 -2.78 -4.22
N MET A 328 13.94 -3.30 -3.19
CA MET A 328 14.01 -2.75 -1.84
C MET A 328 14.65 -3.80 -0.92
N PRO A 329 15.82 -3.53 -0.34
CA PRO A 329 16.49 -4.46 0.57
C PRO A 329 15.97 -4.28 2.01
N LEU A 330 16.21 -5.26 2.86
CA LEU A 330 16.28 -5.15 4.31
C LEU A 330 17.42 -6.06 4.76
N LEU A 331 18.43 -5.47 5.40
CA LEU A 331 19.61 -6.18 5.90
C LEU A 331 19.53 -6.26 7.42
N SER A 332 19.89 -7.42 7.96
CA SER A 332 19.93 -7.66 9.40
C SER A 332 21.06 -8.63 9.75
N VAL A 333 21.49 -8.60 11.01
CA VAL A 333 22.50 -9.50 11.58
C VAL A 333 22.02 -10.02 12.93
N SER A 334 22.40 -11.25 13.29
CA SER A 334 22.15 -11.80 14.63
C SER A 334 22.90 -11.01 15.70
N GLU A 335 22.43 -11.06 16.96
CA GLU A 335 23.09 -10.38 18.08
C GLU A 335 24.57 -10.78 18.24
N ASP A 336 24.91 -12.03 17.92
CA ASP A 336 26.27 -12.55 18.01
C ASP A 336 27.12 -12.27 16.77
N GLY A 337 26.55 -11.66 15.71
CA GLY A 337 27.26 -11.33 14.49
C GLY A 337 27.47 -12.49 13.50
N LYS A 338 27.02 -13.71 13.82
CA LYS A 338 27.32 -14.95 13.08
C LYS A 338 26.28 -15.37 12.06
N CYS A 339 25.20 -14.62 11.94
CA CYS A 339 24.16 -14.85 10.95
C CYS A 339 23.79 -13.54 10.27
N LEU A 340 23.88 -13.48 8.95
CA LEU A 340 23.47 -12.32 8.16
C LEU A 340 22.20 -12.68 7.40
N GLY A 341 21.18 -11.86 7.57
CA GLY A 341 19.92 -11.94 6.83
C GLY A 341 19.76 -10.80 5.84
N LEU A 342 19.57 -11.11 4.56
CA LEU A 342 19.23 -10.15 3.52
C LEU A 342 17.89 -10.53 2.88
N LEU A 343 16.90 -9.65 3.03
CA LEU A 343 15.64 -9.73 2.32
C LEU A 343 15.65 -8.74 1.15
N LEU A 344 15.17 -9.17 -0.02
CA LEU A 344 15.10 -8.37 -1.25
C LEU A 344 13.70 -8.44 -1.84
N LEU A 345 13.01 -7.31 -1.85
CA LEU A 345 11.69 -7.17 -2.46
C LEU A 345 11.84 -6.64 -3.89
N ASN A 346 11.47 -7.43 -4.90
CA ASN A 346 11.36 -6.99 -6.29
C ASN A 346 9.97 -6.42 -6.57
N ARG A 347 9.92 -5.11 -6.85
CA ARG A 347 8.71 -4.33 -7.10
C ARG A 347 8.43 -4.12 -8.59
N SER A 348 9.06 -4.90 -9.45
CA SER A 348 8.95 -4.79 -10.90
C SER A 348 8.47 -6.08 -11.56
N PHE A 349 8.04 -6.00 -12.82
CA PHE A 349 7.68 -7.14 -13.67
C PHE A 349 8.89 -7.78 -14.37
N GLU A 350 10.10 -7.29 -14.12
CA GLU A 350 11.32 -7.83 -14.71
C GLU A 350 12.15 -8.55 -13.62
N PRO A 351 12.93 -9.58 -13.99
CA PRO A 351 13.93 -10.12 -13.09
C PRO A 351 15.02 -9.08 -12.84
N GLU A 352 15.49 -8.98 -11.60
CA GLU A 352 16.52 -8.03 -11.20
C GLU A 352 17.78 -8.77 -10.75
N THR A 353 18.93 -8.40 -11.29
CA THR A 353 20.21 -8.94 -10.84
C THR A 353 20.76 -8.07 -9.73
N VAL A 354 20.94 -8.66 -8.55
CA VAL A 354 21.49 -8.01 -7.37
C VAL A 354 22.90 -8.54 -7.12
N THR A 355 23.80 -7.60 -6.86
CA THR A 355 25.16 -7.87 -6.40
C THR A 355 25.29 -7.27 -5.00
N PHE A 356 25.73 -8.06 -4.03
CA PHE A 356 25.78 -7.71 -2.61
C PHE A 356 27.19 -7.97 -2.04
N ASP A 357 27.78 -6.96 -1.41
CA ASP A 357 29.08 -7.06 -0.72
C ASP A 357 28.87 -7.48 0.73
N ALA A 358 28.91 -8.78 1.00
CA ALA A 358 28.80 -9.31 2.35
C ALA A 358 30.06 -9.04 3.19
N GLY A 359 31.22 -8.86 2.54
CA GLY A 359 32.52 -8.71 3.21
C GLY A 359 32.72 -7.39 3.94
N THR A 360 31.89 -6.38 3.68
CA THR A 360 31.89 -5.13 4.46
C THR A 360 31.19 -5.26 5.81
N VAL A 361 30.33 -6.27 5.96
CA VAL A 361 29.48 -6.46 7.14
C VAL A 361 29.96 -7.64 7.99
N TRP A 362 30.61 -8.64 7.37
CA TRP A 362 31.09 -9.85 8.04
C TRP A 362 32.57 -9.74 8.46
N PRO A 363 32.89 -9.57 9.76
CA PRO A 363 34.26 -9.23 10.18
C PRO A 363 35.23 -10.42 10.25
N GLU A 364 34.75 -11.66 10.37
CA GLU A 364 35.58 -12.82 10.76
C GLU A 364 36.09 -13.71 9.60
N ALA A 365 35.88 -13.33 8.34
CA ALA A 365 36.45 -14.05 7.19
C ALA A 365 37.98 -13.89 7.02
N GLU A 366 38.71 -13.49 8.08
CA GLU A 366 40.11 -13.04 7.98
C GLU A 366 41.15 -14.15 7.88
N GLU A 367 40.86 -15.43 8.14
CA GLU A 367 41.91 -16.47 8.12
C GLU A 367 41.53 -17.83 7.52
N SER A 368 40.35 -18.01 6.91
CA SER A 368 40.08 -19.24 6.17
C SER A 368 40.54 -19.11 4.72
N GLU A 369 41.54 -19.93 4.33
CA GLU A 369 42.02 -20.00 2.95
C GLU A 369 40.99 -20.58 1.97
N GLU A 370 39.84 -21.03 2.47
CA GLU A 370 38.70 -21.49 1.69
C GLU A 370 37.40 -20.88 2.24
N PRO A 371 36.51 -20.29 1.42
CA PRO A 371 35.15 -19.89 1.82
C PRO A 371 34.24 -21.11 2.11
N ASN A 372 34.82 -22.27 2.47
CA ASN A 372 34.16 -23.57 2.61
C ASN A 372 33.40 -23.75 3.94
N GLY A 373 33.38 -22.72 4.81
CA GLY A 373 32.60 -22.74 6.06
C GLY A 373 31.23 -22.06 5.96
N VAL A 374 31.08 -21.05 5.08
CA VAL A 374 29.87 -20.22 5.07
C VAL A 374 28.72 -20.96 4.39
N SER A 375 27.69 -21.27 5.18
CA SER A 375 26.44 -21.83 4.68
C SER A 375 25.60 -20.71 4.07
N ILE A 376 25.29 -20.82 2.78
CA ILE A 376 24.42 -19.87 2.07
C ILE A 376 23.06 -20.54 1.82
N LEU A 377 22.02 -20.04 2.49
CA LEU A 377 20.64 -20.44 2.23
C LEU A 377 19.91 -19.29 1.53
N ALA A 378 19.43 -19.54 0.31
CA ALA A 378 18.65 -18.56 -0.43
C ALA A 378 17.33 -19.15 -0.92
N ARG A 379 16.25 -18.41 -0.67
CA ARG A 379 14.87 -18.80 -1.00
C ARG A 379 14.11 -17.60 -1.56
N VAL A 380 13.07 -17.87 -2.34
CA VAL A 380 12.25 -16.81 -2.95
C VAL A 380 10.78 -17.18 -2.91
N LEU A 381 9.96 -16.26 -2.42
CA LEU A 381 8.50 -16.26 -2.57
C LEU A 381 8.15 -15.68 -3.94
N THR A 382 7.56 -16.49 -4.82
CA THR A 382 7.24 -16.07 -6.20
C THR A 382 6.07 -16.87 -6.79
N ALA A 383 5.58 -16.41 -7.94
CA ALA A 383 4.61 -17.06 -8.82
C ALA A 383 4.74 -16.49 -10.24
N ASP A 384 4.15 -17.17 -11.23
CA ASP A 384 4.17 -16.71 -12.63
C ASP A 384 3.33 -15.44 -12.84
N ASP A 385 2.37 -15.18 -11.95
CA ASP A 385 1.46 -14.01 -11.97
C ASP A 385 1.50 -13.31 -10.60
N PRO A 386 1.74 -11.99 -10.53
CA PRO A 386 1.72 -11.24 -9.26
C PRO A 386 0.36 -11.28 -8.56
N TYR A 387 -0.73 -11.55 -9.29
CA TYR A 387 -2.07 -11.66 -8.75
C TYR A 387 -2.51 -13.10 -8.50
N ALA A 388 -1.58 -14.07 -8.56
CA ALA A 388 -1.84 -15.46 -8.18
C ALA A 388 -2.23 -15.59 -6.70
N ASP A 389 -3.11 -16.56 -6.41
CA ASP A 389 -3.46 -17.00 -5.05
C ASP A 389 -3.47 -18.52 -4.91
N ASN A 390 -3.31 -18.99 -3.68
CA ASN A 390 -3.30 -20.42 -3.32
C ASN A 390 -4.68 -21.00 -3.02
N GLU A 391 -5.74 -20.19 -2.99
CA GLU A 391 -7.11 -20.69 -2.78
C GLU A 391 -7.73 -21.20 -4.08
N SER A 392 -7.46 -20.51 -5.18
CA SER A 392 -7.92 -20.88 -6.52
C SER A 392 -7.14 -22.07 -7.06
N GLU A 393 -5.83 -22.13 -6.77
CA GLU A 393 -4.94 -23.19 -7.21
C GLU A 393 -3.81 -23.40 -6.19
N ALA A 394 -3.75 -24.58 -5.58
CA ALA A 394 -2.76 -24.86 -4.54
C ALA A 394 -1.33 -24.76 -5.08
N GLN A 395 -0.40 -24.25 -4.26
CA GLN A 395 1.04 -24.14 -4.58
C GLN A 395 1.39 -23.24 -5.77
N LYS A 396 0.43 -22.44 -6.27
CA LYS A 396 0.68 -21.46 -7.32
C LYS A 396 1.66 -20.38 -6.85
N VAL A 397 1.47 -19.91 -5.62
CA VAL A 397 2.43 -19.08 -4.89
C VAL A 397 3.19 -19.96 -3.91
N ARG A 398 4.53 -19.93 -3.98
CA ARG A 398 5.39 -20.84 -3.21
C ARG A 398 6.73 -20.19 -2.85
N ILE A 399 7.37 -20.74 -1.83
CA ILE A 399 8.78 -20.48 -1.52
C ILE A 399 9.62 -21.52 -2.26
N ALA A 400 10.47 -21.09 -3.17
CA ALA A 400 11.39 -21.94 -3.93
C ALA A 400 12.85 -21.65 -3.55
N PRO A 401 13.78 -22.60 -3.74
CA PRO A 401 15.21 -22.31 -3.67
C PRO A 401 15.61 -21.23 -4.68
N LEU A 402 16.54 -20.35 -4.29
CA LEU A 402 17.10 -19.32 -5.15
C LEU A 402 18.59 -19.58 -5.35
N ALA A 403 19.07 -19.53 -6.59
CA ALA A 403 20.49 -19.73 -6.88
C ALA A 403 21.29 -18.46 -6.53
N VAL A 404 22.41 -18.64 -5.83
CA VAL A 404 23.39 -17.59 -5.51
C VAL A 404 24.74 -17.98 -6.07
N ARG A 405 25.43 -17.03 -6.69
CA ARG A 405 26.81 -17.19 -7.15
C ARG A 405 27.71 -16.35 -6.27
N VAL A 406 28.76 -16.97 -5.74
CA VAL A 406 29.86 -16.24 -5.10
C VAL A 406 30.78 -15.75 -6.22
N GLU A 407 30.99 -14.45 -6.29
CA GLU A 407 31.91 -13.81 -7.23
C GLU A 407 33.17 -13.35 -6.49
N GLU A 408 34.33 -13.48 -7.15
CA GLU A 408 35.56 -12.82 -6.67
C GLU A 408 35.41 -11.30 -6.80
N THR A 409 36.05 -10.56 -5.89
CA THR A 409 36.03 -9.09 -5.87
C THR A 409 36.14 -8.51 -7.28
N PRO A 410 35.20 -7.64 -7.70
CA PRO A 410 35.29 -6.97 -9.00
C PRO A 410 36.67 -6.32 -9.15
N LYS A 411 37.34 -6.55 -10.28
CA LYS A 411 38.61 -5.88 -10.64
C LYS A 411 38.35 -4.40 -10.97
N THR A 412 37.81 -3.64 -10.05
CA THR A 412 37.68 -2.19 -10.18
C THR A 412 38.86 -1.55 -9.46
N PRO A 413 39.63 -0.67 -10.11
CA PRO A 413 40.65 0.10 -9.42
C PRO A 413 39.96 1.11 -8.49
N GLU A 414 40.57 1.38 -7.33
CA GLU A 414 40.20 2.43 -6.37
C GLU A 414 39.10 2.10 -5.33
N LYS A 415 39.49 1.30 -4.35
CA LYS A 415 39.61 1.69 -2.93
C LYS A 415 39.76 0.39 -2.14
N SER A 416 41.00 -0.07 -1.97
CA SER A 416 41.27 -1.02 -0.91
C SER A 416 40.93 -0.32 0.40
N ASN A 417 39.83 -0.71 1.04
CA ASN A 417 39.68 -0.51 2.47
C ASN A 417 41.01 -1.03 3.07
N GLY A 418 41.76 -0.17 3.75
CA GLY A 418 43.20 -0.31 4.04
C GLY A 418 43.64 -1.53 4.86
N ASN A 419 42.78 -2.54 5.02
CA ASN A 419 42.97 -3.73 5.82
C ASN A 419 43.21 -5.01 4.98
N GLY A 420 43.23 -4.95 3.64
CA GLY A 420 43.58 -6.13 2.82
C GLY A 420 42.57 -7.30 2.87
N ARG A 421 41.38 -7.09 3.43
CA ARG A 421 40.31 -8.10 3.50
C ARG A 421 39.78 -8.45 2.11
N LYS A 422 39.58 -9.75 1.84
CA LYS A 422 38.87 -10.23 0.65
C LYS A 422 37.36 -10.02 0.86
N SER A 423 36.76 -9.12 0.09
CA SER A 423 35.30 -8.97 0.06
C SER A 423 34.64 -10.20 -0.56
N VAL A 424 33.64 -10.78 0.12
CA VAL A 424 32.78 -11.82 -0.46
C VAL A 424 31.63 -11.11 -1.19
N TRP A 425 31.59 -11.24 -2.50
CA TRP A 425 30.52 -10.71 -3.33
C TRP A 425 29.54 -11.81 -3.71
N LEU A 426 28.25 -11.56 -3.47
CA LEU A 426 27.18 -12.48 -3.82
C LEU A 426 26.39 -11.89 -4.98
N ARG A 427 26.10 -12.72 -5.97
CA ARG A 427 25.25 -12.36 -7.10
C ARG A 427 24.06 -13.30 -7.19
N LEU A 428 22.88 -12.71 -7.30
CA LEU A 428 21.62 -13.44 -7.42
C LEU A 428 20.69 -12.72 -8.40
N THR A 429 19.86 -13.48 -9.10
CA THR A 429 18.80 -12.93 -9.96
C THR A 429 17.46 -13.15 -9.28
N VAL A 430 16.88 -12.07 -8.77
CA VAL A 430 15.59 -12.07 -8.10
C VAL A 430 14.48 -12.07 -9.17
N PRO A 431 13.57 -13.06 -9.18
CA PRO A 431 12.44 -13.10 -10.12
C PRO A 431 11.58 -11.82 -10.09
N PRO A 432 10.80 -11.54 -11.15
CA PRO A 432 9.76 -10.52 -11.12
C PRO A 432 8.85 -10.65 -9.89
N HIS A 433 8.33 -9.52 -9.40
CA HIS A 433 7.28 -9.44 -8.38
C HIS A 433 7.44 -10.50 -7.27
N SER A 434 8.58 -10.47 -6.59
CA SER A 434 8.96 -11.51 -5.64
C SER A 434 9.60 -10.95 -4.38
N LEU A 435 9.70 -11.80 -3.36
CA LEU A 435 10.47 -11.53 -2.16
C LEU A 435 11.52 -12.63 -2.03
N ALA A 436 12.79 -12.28 -2.08
CA ALA A 436 13.90 -13.18 -1.82
C ALA A 436 14.42 -13.00 -0.39
N GLY A 437 14.82 -14.12 0.23
CA GLY A 437 15.52 -14.15 1.50
C GLY A 437 16.83 -14.91 1.33
N LEU A 438 17.90 -14.35 1.87
CA LEU A 438 19.26 -14.87 1.85
C LEU A 438 19.80 -14.87 3.28
N THR A 439 20.25 -16.02 3.76
CA THR A 439 20.91 -16.18 5.05
C THR A 439 22.33 -16.67 4.83
N LEU A 440 23.29 -16.04 5.51
CA LEU A 440 24.67 -16.51 5.61
C LEU A 440 24.95 -16.88 7.06
N GLU A 441 25.49 -18.07 7.29
CA GLU A 441 25.84 -18.59 8.61
C GLU A 441 27.29 -19.09 8.61
N ASP A 442 28.04 -18.77 9.67
CA ASP A 442 29.42 -19.24 9.92
C ASP A 442 29.52 -20.73 10.32
#